data_AF-A0A511BNB7-F1
#
_entry.id   AF-A0A511BNB7-F1
#
_cell.length_a   1.000
_cell.length_b   1.000
_cell.length_c   1.000
_cell.angle_alpha   90.00
_cell.angle_beta   90.00
_cell.angle_gamma   90.00
#
_symmetry.space_group_name_H-M   'P 1'
#
loop_
_entity.id
_entity.type
_entity.pdbx_description
1 polymer ?
#
loop_
_entity_poly.entity_id
_entity_poly.type
_entity_poly.pdbx_seq_one_letter_code
_entity_poly.pdbx_strand_id
1 'polypeptide(L)'
;MRKNRLSRMLVLAACCSFAGALLHLGCIWFGAAWYRWLGAGEAIARMAAAGEAYPTVITLCIAGILLVWGGYALSGAGVLPRLPLLRIALCAITAFYLLRGLAFAPMQIWFPGRSTAFWWWSSTICFTFGVLHLAGLRQVWSRIQTRDR
;
A
#
# COMPACT_ATOMS: atom_id res chain seq x y z
N MET A 1 32.81 11.25 6.59
CA MET A 1 31.45 11.20 7.18
C MET A 1 30.39 11.44 6.10
N ARG A 2 29.79 10.38 5.53
CA ARG A 2 28.82 10.51 4.44
C ARG A 2 27.45 10.85 5.04
N LYS A 3 27.06 12.13 5.00
CA LYS A 3 25.75 12.62 5.48
C LYS A 3 24.63 11.72 4.93
N ASN A 4 23.92 11.04 5.83
CA ASN A 4 22.72 10.27 5.55
C ASN A 4 21.66 11.23 4.95
N ARG A 5 21.63 11.35 3.63
CA ARG A 5 20.60 12.14 2.96
C ARG A 5 19.35 11.24 2.91
N LEU A 6 18.52 11.35 3.95
CA LEU A 6 17.21 10.71 4.03
C LEU A 6 16.40 11.03 2.76
N SER A 7 15.85 10.00 2.12
CA SER A 7 14.94 10.21 0.99
C SER A 7 13.57 10.60 1.51
N ARG A 8 13.30 11.91 1.58
CA ARG A 8 12.00 12.45 2.05
C ARG A 8 10.81 11.81 1.32
N MET A 9 10.97 11.49 0.05
CA MET A 9 9.93 10.81 -0.75
C MET A 9 9.62 9.39 -0.28
N LEU A 10 10.63 8.61 0.11
CA LEU A 10 10.41 7.26 0.65
C LEU A 10 9.85 7.29 2.06
N VAL A 11 10.22 8.29 2.86
CA VAL A 11 9.57 8.53 4.16
C VAL A 11 8.10 8.86 3.95
N LEU A 12 7.77 9.73 3.00
CA LEU A 12 6.39 10.05 2.67
C LEU A 12 5.62 8.82 2.17
N ALA A 13 6.22 8.02 1.28
CA ALA A 13 5.64 6.76 0.81
C ALA A 13 5.38 5.76 1.95
N ALA A 14 6.28 5.69 2.93
CA ALA A 14 6.10 4.88 4.12
C ALA A 14 4.93 5.38 4.98
N CYS A 15 4.90 6.68 5.28
CA CYS A 15 3.80 7.30 6.05
C CYS A 15 2.45 7.07 5.37
N CYS A 16 2.38 7.22 4.05
CA CYS A 16 1.20 6.93 3.26
C CYS A 16 0.77 5.46 3.38
N SER A 17 1.71 4.52 3.30
CA SER A 17 1.42 3.09 3.45
C SER A 17 0.91 2.76 4.86
N PHE A 18 1.50 3.36 5.90
CA PHE A 18 1.05 3.20 7.28
C PHE A 18 -0.32 3.82 7.54
N ALA A 19 -0.59 5.01 7.01
CA ALA A 19 -1.92 5.61 7.07
C ALA A 19 -2.96 4.70 6.39
N GLY A 20 -2.62 4.10 5.25
CA GLY A 20 -3.44 3.09 4.59
C GLY A 20 -3.69 1.86 5.46
N ALA A 21 -2.65 1.34 6.12
CA ALA A 21 -2.79 0.21 7.04
C ALA A 21 -3.72 0.54 8.22
N LEU A 22 -3.55 1.72 8.84
CA LEU A 22 -4.40 2.20 9.92
C LEU A 22 -5.85 2.36 9.47
N LEU A 23 -6.09 2.88 8.26
CA LEU A 23 -7.44 2.99 7.70
C LEU A 23 -8.11 1.61 7.60
N HIS A 24 -7.38 0.58 7.14
CA HIS A 24 -7.88 -0.79 7.06
C HIS A 24 -8.15 -1.39 8.45
N LEU A 25 -7.25 -1.17 9.42
CA LEU A 25 -7.49 -1.58 10.80
C LEU A 25 -8.72 -0.86 11.41
N GLY A 26 -8.94 0.39 11.04
CA GLY A 26 -10.15 1.14 11.37
C GLY A 26 -11.42 0.47 10.85
N CYS A 27 -11.41 -0.12 9.65
CA CYS A 27 -12.57 -0.89 9.16
C CYS A 27 -12.94 -2.05 10.08
N ILE A 28 -11.95 -2.72 10.67
CA ILE A 28 -12.18 -3.83 11.60
C ILE A 28 -12.80 -3.30 12.89
N TRP A 29 -12.28 -2.18 13.40
CA TRP A 29 -12.73 -1.57 14.66
C TRP A 29 -14.15 -0.97 14.57
N PHE A 30 -14.43 -0.22 13.51
CA PHE A 30 -15.71 0.47 13.30
C PHE A 30 -16.74 -0.36 12.52
N GLY A 31 -16.33 -1.51 11.97
CA GLY A 31 -17.20 -2.51 11.38
C GLY A 31 -17.86 -2.11 10.06
N ALA A 32 -19.06 -2.67 9.83
CA ALA A 32 -19.75 -2.63 8.53
C ALA A 32 -19.93 -1.23 7.92
N ALA A 33 -20.16 -0.20 8.74
CA ALA A 33 -20.33 1.17 8.28
C ALA A 33 -19.07 1.70 7.57
N TRP A 34 -17.89 1.40 8.11
CA TRP A 34 -16.63 1.77 7.49
C TRP A 34 -16.35 0.96 6.22
N TYR A 35 -16.68 -0.33 6.20
CA TYR A 35 -16.60 -1.13 4.97
C TYR A 35 -17.47 -0.54 3.84
N ARG A 36 -18.67 -0.04 4.14
CA ARG A 36 -19.51 0.67 3.16
C ARG A 36 -18.93 2.01 2.76
N TRP A 37 -18.45 2.80 3.72
CA TRP A 37 -17.89 4.13 3.47
C TRP A 37 -16.64 4.05 2.60
N LEU A 38 -15.75 3.08 2.86
CA LEU A 38 -14.63 2.76 1.99
C LEU A 38 -15.07 2.13 0.67
N GLY A 39 -16.33 1.72 0.49
CA GLY A 39 -16.83 1.16 -0.75
C GLY A 39 -16.37 -0.28 -1.04
N ALA A 40 -16.10 -1.06 0.01
CA ALA A 40 -15.76 -2.50 -0.09
C ALA A 40 -16.90 -3.35 -0.69
N GLY A 41 -18.09 -2.78 -0.81
CA GLY A 41 -19.30 -3.42 -1.35
C GLY A 41 -20.23 -3.89 -0.25
N GLU A 42 -21.53 -3.95 -0.56
CA GLU A 42 -22.57 -4.31 0.42
C GLU A 42 -22.42 -5.75 0.92
N ALA A 43 -21.93 -6.66 0.08
CA ALA A 43 -21.66 -8.04 0.47
C ALA A 43 -20.64 -8.11 1.63
N ILE A 44 -19.51 -7.41 1.52
CA ILE A 44 -18.47 -7.37 2.57
C ILE A 44 -19.01 -6.71 3.84
N ALA A 45 -19.77 -5.63 3.71
CA ALA A 45 -20.37 -4.95 4.86
C ALA A 45 -21.38 -5.83 5.60
N ARG A 46 -22.20 -6.60 4.89
CA ARG A 46 -23.14 -7.55 5.49
C ARG A 46 -22.43 -8.71 6.18
N MET A 47 -21.40 -9.27 5.55
CA MET A 47 -20.56 -10.28 6.19
C MET A 47 -19.94 -9.75 7.48
N ALA A 48 -19.41 -8.52 7.47
CA ALA A 48 -18.84 -7.89 8.66
C ALA A 48 -19.90 -7.67 9.75
N ALA A 49 -21.13 -7.26 9.38
CA ALA A 49 -22.23 -7.12 10.32
C ALA A 49 -22.71 -8.46 10.88
N ALA A 50 -22.60 -9.54 10.11
CA ALA A 50 -22.94 -10.90 10.52
C ALA A 50 -21.86 -11.55 11.40
N GLY A 51 -20.73 -10.87 11.66
CA GLY A 51 -19.63 -11.43 12.46
C GLY A 51 -18.77 -12.46 11.72
N GLU A 52 -18.86 -12.53 10.39
CA GLU A 52 -18.03 -13.41 9.56
C GLU A 52 -16.55 -13.05 9.72
N ALA A 53 -15.68 -14.07 9.81
CA ALA A 53 -14.24 -13.84 9.92
C ALA A 53 -13.61 -13.29 8.63
N TYR A 54 -14.23 -13.57 7.47
CA TYR A 54 -13.65 -13.29 6.16
C TYR A 54 -13.28 -11.80 5.93
N PRO A 55 -14.18 -10.81 6.16
CA PRO A 55 -13.84 -9.39 6.05
C PRO A 55 -12.66 -8.99 6.93
N THR A 56 -12.59 -9.49 8.16
CA THR A 56 -11.52 -9.18 9.10
C THR A 56 -10.19 -9.76 8.62
N VAL A 57 -10.16 -11.04 8.26
CA VAL A 57 -8.95 -11.72 7.79
C VAL A 57 -8.36 -11.04 6.57
N ILE A 58 -9.18 -10.74 5.55
CA ILE A 58 -8.66 -10.11 4.33
C ILE A 58 -8.17 -8.68 4.59
N THR A 59 -8.85 -7.95 5.48
CA THR A 59 -8.46 -6.59 5.86
C THR A 59 -7.15 -6.58 6.64
N LEU A 60 -6.95 -7.54 7.55
CA LEU A 60 -5.69 -7.74 8.27
C LEU A 60 -4.55 -8.10 7.31
N CYS A 61 -4.79 -8.99 6.33
CA CYS A 61 -3.80 -9.32 5.31
C CYS A 61 -3.36 -8.07 4.53
N ILE A 62 -4.31 -7.22 4.09
CA ILE A 62 -4.00 -5.98 3.38
C ILE A 62 -3.21 -5.01 4.29
N ALA A 63 -3.65 -4.81 5.52
CA ALA A 63 -2.96 -3.95 6.48
C ALA A 63 -1.52 -4.44 6.73
N GLY A 64 -1.32 -5.75 6.91
CA GLY A 64 0.00 -6.36 7.08
C GLY A 64 0.92 -6.13 5.88
N ILE A 65 0.41 -6.31 4.66
CA ILE A 65 1.15 -6.03 3.42
C ILE A 65 1.60 -4.57 3.37
N LEU A 66 0.70 -3.62 3.67
CA LEU A 66 1.00 -2.19 3.68
C LEU A 66 2.05 -1.82 4.74
N LEU A 67 1.99 -2.43 5.92
CA LEU A 67 3.01 -2.27 6.96
C LEU A 67 4.38 -2.76 6.49
N VAL A 68 4.43 -3.95 5.87
CA VAL A 68 5.68 -4.51 5.31
C VAL A 68 6.25 -3.58 4.23
N TRP A 69 5.42 -3.09 3.31
CA TRP A 69 5.85 -2.19 2.25
C TRP A 69 6.32 -0.83 2.77
N GLY A 70 5.65 -0.29 3.79
CA GLY A 70 6.11 0.90 4.50
C GLY A 70 7.47 0.68 5.20
N GLY A 71 7.69 -0.51 5.76
CA GLY A 71 8.99 -0.92 6.31
C GLY A 71 10.10 -0.96 5.25
N TYR A 72 9.84 -1.55 4.07
CA TYR A 72 10.77 -1.52 2.94
C TYR A 72 11.04 -0.09 2.44
N ALA A 73 10.02 0.78 2.43
CA ALA A 73 10.20 2.20 2.08
C ALA A 73 11.11 2.91 3.08
N LEU A 74 10.92 2.71 4.40
CA LEU A 74 11.80 3.27 5.44
C LEU A 74 13.22 2.72 5.38
N SER A 75 13.37 1.43 5.09
CA SER A 75 14.69 0.80 4.86
C SER A 75 15.39 1.43 3.65
N GLY A 76 14.66 1.64 2.55
CA GLY A 76 15.14 2.37 1.37
C GLY A 76 15.46 3.84 1.63
N ALA A 77 14.73 4.48 2.54
CA ALA A 77 14.97 5.87 2.93
C ALA A 77 16.23 6.05 3.79
N GLY A 78 16.77 4.96 4.36
CA GLY A 78 17.88 4.97 5.31
C GLY A 78 17.45 5.26 6.75
N VAL A 79 16.17 5.09 7.09
CA VAL A 79 15.65 5.20 8.46
C VAL A 79 15.78 3.86 9.20
N LEU A 80 15.44 2.75 8.53
CA LEU A 80 15.59 1.40 9.07
C LEU A 80 16.88 0.73 8.55
N PRO A 81 17.40 -0.29 9.26
CA PRO A 81 18.44 -1.17 8.74
C PRO A 81 18.05 -1.76 7.38
N ARG A 82 19.04 -2.13 6.57
CA ARG A 82 18.81 -2.70 5.24
C ARG A 82 18.11 -4.05 5.38
N LEU A 83 16.90 -4.14 4.83
CA LEU A 83 16.18 -5.41 4.72
C LEU A 83 16.74 -6.26 3.56
N PRO A 84 16.64 -7.59 3.64
CA PRO A 84 17.04 -8.46 2.54
C PRO A 84 16.24 -8.12 1.27
N LEU A 85 16.86 -8.26 0.10
CA LEU A 85 16.21 -8.06 -1.20
C LEU A 85 15.59 -6.66 -1.41
N LEU A 86 16.04 -5.63 -0.67
CA LEU A 86 15.48 -4.28 -0.68
C LEU A 86 15.23 -3.72 -2.10
N ARG A 87 16.18 -3.91 -3.02
CA ARG A 87 16.05 -3.44 -4.41
C ARG A 87 14.91 -4.14 -5.14
N ILE A 88 14.86 -5.47 -5.07
CA ILE A 88 13.83 -6.29 -5.72
C ILE A 88 12.47 -5.98 -5.10
N ALA A 89 12.39 -5.89 -3.78
CA ALA A 89 11.18 -5.55 -3.06
C ALA A 89 10.65 -4.16 -3.47
N LEU A 90 11.49 -3.12 -3.48
CA LEU A 90 11.04 -1.78 -3.89
C LEU A 90 10.59 -1.73 -5.35
N CYS A 91 11.28 -2.42 -6.26
CA CYS A 91 10.83 -2.55 -7.65
C CYS A 91 9.47 -3.24 -7.74
N ALA A 92 9.29 -4.37 -7.05
CA ALA A 92 8.06 -5.14 -7.03
C ALA A 92 6.88 -4.35 -6.44
N ILE A 93 7.10 -3.66 -5.30
CA ILE A 93 6.09 -2.81 -4.65
C ILE A 93 5.68 -1.67 -5.58
N THR A 94 6.66 -0.99 -6.20
CA THR A 94 6.38 0.10 -7.15
C THR A 94 5.56 -0.40 -8.34
N ALA A 95 5.98 -1.52 -8.93
CA ALA A 95 5.28 -2.13 -10.07
C ALA A 95 3.85 -2.53 -9.68
N PHE A 96 3.66 -3.13 -8.50
CA PHE A 96 2.34 -3.51 -8.01
C PHE A 96 1.43 -2.31 -7.83
N TYR A 97 1.89 -1.24 -7.16
CA TYR A 97 1.09 -0.03 -6.94
C TYR A 97 0.69 0.65 -8.25
N LEU A 98 1.63 0.76 -9.20
CA LEU A 98 1.35 1.33 -10.52
C LEU A 98 0.37 0.46 -11.31
N LEU A 99 0.64 -0.85 -11.39
CA LEU A 99 -0.23 -1.79 -12.07
C LEU A 99 -1.64 -1.75 -11.50
N ARG A 100 -1.78 -1.75 -10.17
CA ARG A 100 -3.07 -1.65 -9.49
C ARG A 100 -3.77 -0.32 -9.79
N GLY A 101 -3.04 0.79 -9.81
CA GLY A 101 -3.59 2.09 -10.19
C GLY A 101 -4.14 2.10 -11.63
N LEU A 102 -3.44 1.41 -12.54
CA LEU A 102 -3.79 1.31 -13.97
C LEU A 102 -4.84 0.24 -14.27
N ALA A 103 -4.94 -0.82 -13.47
CA ALA A 103 -5.81 -1.97 -13.68
C ALA A 103 -7.30 -1.72 -13.37
N PHE A 104 -7.76 -0.47 -13.41
CA PHE A 104 -9.14 -0.09 -13.07
C PHE A 104 -10.20 -0.87 -13.87
N ALA A 105 -10.08 -0.92 -15.19
CA ALA A 105 -11.05 -1.57 -16.08
C ALA A 105 -11.16 -3.09 -15.91
N PRO A 106 -10.06 -3.88 -15.94
CA PRO A 106 -10.16 -5.33 -15.75
C PRO A 106 -10.64 -5.69 -14.34
N MET A 107 -10.28 -4.93 -13.31
CA MET A 107 -10.64 -5.25 -11.92
C MET A 107 -12.13 -5.02 -11.64
N GLN A 108 -12.77 -4.06 -12.32
CA GLN A 108 -14.22 -3.86 -12.26
C GLN A 108 -15.02 -5.05 -12.81
N ILE A 109 -14.51 -5.72 -13.85
CA ILE A 109 -15.16 -6.88 -14.47
C ILE A 109 -15.11 -8.09 -13.52
N TRP A 110 -14.01 -8.28 -12.81
CA TRP A 110 -13.79 -9.43 -11.94
C TRP A 110 -14.40 -9.29 -10.53
N PHE A 111 -14.61 -8.05 -10.06
CA PHE A 111 -15.23 -7.76 -8.76
C PHE A 111 -16.46 -6.85 -8.90
N PRO A 112 -17.55 -7.35 -9.53
CA PRO A 112 -18.78 -6.61 -9.63
C PRO A 112 -19.38 -6.36 -8.23
N GLY A 113 -19.98 -5.19 -8.02
CA GLY A 113 -20.66 -4.84 -6.76
C GLY A 113 -19.88 -3.92 -5.80
N ARG A 114 -18.65 -3.50 -6.16
CA ARG A 114 -17.95 -2.39 -5.49
C ARG A 114 -18.33 -1.05 -6.12
N SER A 115 -18.35 0.02 -5.32
CA SER A 115 -18.75 1.34 -5.83
C SER A 115 -17.76 1.86 -6.87
N THR A 116 -18.24 2.55 -7.89
CA THR A 116 -17.38 3.19 -8.91
C THR A 116 -16.45 4.24 -8.28
N ALA A 117 -16.92 4.93 -7.23
CA ALA A 117 -16.13 5.86 -6.43
C ALA A 117 -14.96 5.16 -5.70
N PHE A 118 -15.16 3.94 -5.18
CA PHE A 118 -14.07 3.17 -4.57
C PHE A 118 -12.97 2.86 -5.57
N TRP A 119 -13.34 2.43 -6.77
CA TRP A 119 -12.36 2.14 -7.82
C TRP A 119 -11.54 3.38 -8.17
N TRP A 120 -12.18 4.54 -8.35
CA TRP A 120 -11.49 5.78 -8.66
C TRP A 120 -10.55 6.19 -7.52
N TRP A 121 -11.06 6.29 -6.30
CA TRP A 121 -10.28 6.74 -5.15
C TRP A 121 -9.10 5.83 -4.86
N SER A 122 -9.34 4.52 -4.89
CA SER A 122 -8.33 3.54 -4.56
C SER A 122 -7.27 3.42 -5.67
N SER A 123 -7.64 3.50 -6.95
CA SER A 123 -6.69 3.59 -8.07
C SER A 123 -5.85 4.85 -7.98
N THR A 124 -6.44 6.01 -7.71
CA THR A 124 -5.70 7.27 -7.54
C THR A 124 -4.70 7.16 -6.38
N ILE A 125 -5.13 6.68 -5.21
CA ILE A 125 -4.24 6.48 -4.05
C ILE A 125 -3.07 5.56 -4.40
N CYS A 126 -3.34 4.39 -4.98
CA CYS A 126 -2.28 3.45 -5.32
C CYS A 126 -1.35 3.98 -6.40
N PHE A 127 -1.87 4.72 -7.38
CA PHE A 127 -1.03 5.38 -8.37
C PHE A 127 -0.12 6.43 -7.71
N THR A 128 -0.66 7.28 -6.82
CA THR A 128 0.15 8.23 -6.05
C THR A 128 1.21 7.54 -5.22
N PHE A 129 0.89 6.44 -4.55
CA PHE A 129 1.86 5.65 -3.76
C PHE A 129 2.94 5.07 -4.66
N GLY A 130 2.57 4.53 -5.82
CA GLY A 130 3.49 4.04 -6.84
C GLY A 130 4.43 5.11 -7.36
N VAL A 131 3.93 6.32 -7.63
CA VAL A 131 4.77 7.47 -8.06
C VAL A 131 5.74 7.91 -6.96
N LEU A 132 5.29 7.99 -5.71
CA LEU A 132 6.16 8.33 -4.56
C LEU A 132 7.25 7.27 -4.37
N HIS A 133 6.90 5.99 -4.47
CA HIS A 133 7.86 4.88 -4.43
C HIS A 133 8.85 4.93 -5.60
N LEU A 134 8.38 5.20 -6.82
CA LEU A 134 9.24 5.30 -8.01
C LEU A 134 10.22 6.45 -7.90
N ALA A 135 9.74 7.63 -7.48
CA ALA A 135 10.58 8.82 -7.33
C ALA A 135 11.59 8.63 -6.19
N GLY A 136 11.15 8.04 -5.08
CA GLY A 136 12.01 7.63 -3.98
C GLY A 136 13.09 6.62 -4.42
N LEU A 137 12.69 5.56 -5.13
CA LEU A 137 13.59 4.54 -5.66
C LEU A 137 14.64 5.14 -6.60
N ARG A 138 14.25 6.05 -7.50
CA ARG A 138 15.17 6.77 -8.40
C ARG A 138 16.21 7.58 -7.61
N GLN A 139 15.82 8.22 -6.51
CA GLN A 139 16.74 9.03 -5.70
C GLN A 139 17.80 8.19 -4.97
N VAL A 140 17.43 7.01 -4.49
CA VAL A 140 18.37 6.11 -3.80
C VAL A 140 19.04 5.10 -4.71
N TRP A 141 18.59 4.92 -5.95
CA TRP A 141 19.03 3.86 -6.88
C TRP A 141 20.54 3.68 -6.94
N SER A 142 21.29 4.77 -7.15
CA SER A 142 22.76 4.73 -7.23
C SER A 142 23.43 4.25 -5.95
N ARG A 143 22.81 4.47 -4.77
CA ARG A 143 23.29 4.02 -3.45
C ARG A 143 22.96 2.56 -3.18
N ILE A 144 21.80 2.09 -3.65
CA ILE A 144 21.41 0.69 -3.49
C ILE A 144 22.29 -0.18 -4.40
N GLN A 145 22.55 0.29 -5.63
CA GLN A 145 23.34 -0.40 -6.66
C GLN A 145 24.82 -0.54 -6.32
N THR A 146 25.44 0.46 -5.70
CA THR A 146 26.89 0.41 -5.34
C THR A 146 27.21 -0.52 -4.18
N ARG A 147 26.19 -1.04 -3.49
CA ARG A 147 26.34 -1.83 -2.26
C ARG A 147 25.73 -3.24 -2.37
N ASP A 148 25.20 -3.57 -3.56
CA ASP A 148 24.83 -4.92 -4.00
C ASP A 148 25.97 -5.59 -4.82
N ARG A 149 27.11 -4.90 -4.98
CA ARG A 149 28.39 -5.46 -5.45
C ARG A 149 29.33 -5.61 -4.25
#